data_AF-A0A7R6XTW6-F1
#
_entry.id   AF-A0A7R6XTW6-F1
#
_cell.length_a   1.000
_cell.length_b   1.000
_cell.length_c   1.000
_cell.angle_alpha   90.00
_cell.angle_beta   90.00
_cell.angle_gamma   90.00
#
_symmetry.space_group_name_H-M   'P 1'
#
loop_
_entity.id
_entity.type
_entity.pdbx_description
1 polymer ?
#
loop_
_entity_poly.entity_id
_entity_poly.type
_entity_poly.pdbx_seq_one_letter_code
_entity_poly.pdbx_strand_id
1 'polypeptide(L)'
;MSDWGDDEIDLDNLNPEDYEIKDDQDAIADPEAADLEALDAELKAMDVEELQSKTNETLDNLRETHTEDQQKFLADAFVDLGEIPVGEQFGITEAQAMVVEAGFIATLNRDVFSQYGIDHATWMDHVDEQDLPTFRKAALKGDFSIFHQHCVEVSKMRLDLGI
;
A
#
# COMPACT_ATOMS: atom_id res chain seq x y z
N MET A 1 -60.89 10.08 10.36
CA MET A 1 -61.01 8.96 11.31
C MET A 1 -60.75 7.71 10.51
N SER A 2 -59.53 7.19 10.56
CA SER A 2 -59.18 5.93 9.94
C SER A 2 -58.50 5.07 10.99
N ASP A 3 -59.25 4.02 11.29
CA ASP A 3 -59.01 2.81 12.04
C ASP A 3 -57.58 2.29 11.93
N TRP A 4 -56.91 2.12 13.07
CA TRP A 4 -55.69 1.32 13.19
C TRP A 4 -56.12 -0.06 13.65
N GLY A 5 -56.26 -0.99 12.71
CA GLY A 5 -56.44 -2.40 13.02
C GLY A 5 -55.12 -2.97 13.54
N ASP A 6 -55.11 -3.34 14.82
CA ASP A 6 -54.17 -4.29 15.42
C ASP A 6 -54.33 -5.64 14.70
N ASP A 7 -53.46 -5.93 13.75
CA ASP A 7 -53.22 -7.31 13.31
C ASP A 7 -52.06 -7.86 14.14
N GLU A 8 -52.42 -8.62 15.19
CA GLU A 8 -51.50 -9.46 15.95
C GLU A 8 -50.80 -10.41 14.98
N ILE A 9 -49.49 -10.23 14.80
CA ILE A 9 -48.65 -11.14 14.04
C ILE A 9 -48.52 -12.42 14.88
N ASP A 10 -49.16 -13.50 14.45
CA ASP A 10 -49.11 -14.81 15.09
C ASP A 10 -47.71 -15.42 14.91
N LEU A 11 -46.83 -15.19 15.88
CA LEU A 11 -45.42 -15.55 15.86
C LEU A 11 -45.17 -17.07 15.94
N ASP A 12 -46.21 -17.88 16.21
CA ASP A 12 -46.09 -19.32 16.41
C ASP A 12 -46.24 -20.13 15.10
N ASN A 13 -46.48 -19.47 13.95
CA ASN A 13 -46.65 -20.14 12.65
C ASN A 13 -45.68 -19.64 11.56
N LEU A 14 -44.54 -19.07 11.96
CA LEU A 14 -43.44 -18.78 11.03
C LEU A 14 -42.72 -20.08 10.67
N ASN A 15 -42.99 -20.57 9.47
CA ASN A 15 -42.24 -21.66 8.87
C ASN A 15 -40.79 -21.19 8.63
N PRO A 16 -39.77 -21.83 9.22
CA PRO A 16 -38.39 -21.35 9.14
C PRO A 16 -37.79 -21.41 7.72
N GLU A 17 -38.48 -22.02 6.76
CA GLU A 17 -38.03 -22.12 5.36
C GLU A 17 -38.55 -20.99 4.45
N ASP A 18 -39.44 -20.11 4.93
CA ASP A 18 -39.91 -18.95 4.14
C ASP A 18 -38.97 -17.73 4.26
N TYR A 19 -37.93 -17.82 5.09
CA TYR A 19 -36.82 -16.86 5.11
C TYR A 19 -35.65 -17.40 4.28
N GLU A 20 -35.86 -17.61 2.99
CA GLU A 20 -34.74 -17.55 2.04
C GLU A 20 -34.21 -16.11 2.05
N ILE A 21 -33.26 -15.84 2.94
CA ILE A 21 -32.29 -14.78 2.73
C ILE A 21 -31.54 -15.22 1.48
N LYS A 22 -32.02 -14.74 0.32
CA LYS A 22 -31.17 -14.71 -0.86
C LYS A 22 -30.01 -13.83 -0.47
N ASP A 23 -28.87 -14.47 -0.21
CA ASP A 23 -27.56 -13.84 -0.31
C ASP A 23 -27.42 -13.37 -1.76
N ASP A 24 -28.11 -12.28 -2.10
CA ASP A 24 -27.82 -11.45 -3.24
C ASP A 24 -26.52 -10.70 -2.87
N GLN A 25 -25.42 -11.46 -2.77
CA GLN A 25 -24.07 -10.95 -2.90
C GLN A 25 -23.82 -10.56 -4.36
N ASP A 26 -24.66 -9.67 -4.89
CA ASP A 26 -24.19 -8.74 -5.91
C ASP A 26 -23.40 -7.67 -5.15
N ALA A 27 -22.20 -8.06 -4.71
CA ALA A 27 -21.15 -7.11 -4.41
C ALA A 27 -20.97 -6.30 -5.70
N ILE A 28 -21.54 -5.10 -5.74
CA ILE A 28 -21.26 -4.13 -6.78
C ILE A 28 -19.75 -3.91 -6.68
N ALA A 29 -18.99 -4.56 -7.56
CA ALA A 29 -17.57 -4.37 -7.65
C ALA A 29 -17.34 -2.86 -7.83
N ASP A 30 -16.65 -2.25 -6.88
CA ASP A 30 -16.23 -0.86 -7.01
C ASP A 30 -15.28 -0.78 -8.22
N PRO A 31 -15.69 -0.13 -9.31
CA PRO A 31 -14.88 -0.09 -10.52
C PRO A 31 -13.51 0.56 -10.26
N GLU A 32 -13.39 1.47 -9.31
CA GLU A 32 -12.12 2.09 -8.93
C GLU A 32 -11.19 1.07 -8.24
N ALA A 33 -11.72 0.24 -7.35
CA ALA A 33 -10.95 -0.84 -6.73
C ALA A 33 -10.47 -1.88 -7.76
N ALA A 34 -11.30 -2.20 -8.76
CA ALA A 34 -10.92 -3.10 -9.84
C ALA A 34 -9.81 -2.51 -10.73
N ASP A 35 -9.86 -1.20 -11.00
CA ASP A 35 -8.82 -0.50 -11.76
C ASP A 35 -7.48 -0.46 -11.00
N LEU A 36 -7.51 -0.29 -9.67
CA LEU A 36 -6.32 -0.31 -8.83
C LEU A 36 -5.71 -1.72 -8.70
N GLU A 37 -6.53 -2.77 -8.58
CA GLU A 37 -6.05 -4.15 -8.59
C GLU A 37 -5.39 -4.52 -9.93
N ALA A 38 -5.98 -4.08 -11.05
CA ALA A 38 -5.38 -4.25 -12.36
C ALA A 38 -4.04 -3.51 -12.49
N LEU A 39 -3.95 -2.30 -11.93
CA LEU A 39 -2.70 -1.54 -11.89
C LEU A 39 -1.63 -2.23 -11.04
N ASP A 40 -1.98 -2.74 -9.85
CA ASP A 40 -1.04 -3.50 -9.00
C ASP A 40 -0.45 -4.70 -9.76
N ALA A 41 -1.31 -5.45 -10.46
CA ALA A 41 -0.88 -6.58 -11.27
C ALA A 41 0.03 -6.15 -12.44
N GLU A 42 -0.28 -5.02 -13.10
CA GLU A 42 0.57 -4.43 -14.14
C GLU A 42 1.95 -4.05 -13.58
N LEU A 43 1.99 -3.32 -12.46
CA LEU A 43 3.24 -2.85 -11.83
C LEU A 43 4.11 -4.02 -11.39
N LYS A 44 3.52 -5.10 -10.84
CA LYS A 44 4.26 -6.31 -10.46
C LYS A 44 4.84 -7.08 -11.65
N ALA A 45 4.25 -6.93 -12.84
CA ALA A 45 4.70 -7.59 -14.06
C ALA A 45 5.73 -6.78 -14.86
N MET A 46 5.87 -5.47 -14.58
CA MET A 46 6.86 -4.62 -15.23
C MET A 46 8.29 -4.96 -14.80
N ASP A 47 9.24 -4.66 -15.68
CA ASP A 47 10.64 -4.68 -15.30
C ASP A 47 11.03 -3.46 -14.45
N VAL A 48 12.21 -3.53 -13.82
CA VAL A 48 12.64 -2.51 -12.87
C VAL A 48 12.92 -1.18 -13.58
N GLU A 49 13.42 -1.22 -14.82
CA GLU A 49 13.73 -0.03 -15.61
C GLU A 49 12.47 0.75 -16.00
N GLU A 50 11.41 0.06 -16.43
CA GLU A 50 10.11 0.63 -16.73
C GLU A 50 9.45 1.22 -15.48
N LEU A 51 9.48 0.50 -14.35
CA LEU A 51 8.99 1.01 -13.07
C LEU A 51 9.73 2.26 -12.62
N GLN A 52 11.06 2.28 -12.75
CA GLN A 52 11.88 3.45 -12.43
C GLN A 52 11.52 4.64 -13.33
N SER A 53 11.29 4.41 -14.63
CA SER A 53 10.86 5.46 -15.54
C SER A 53 9.52 6.06 -15.12
N LYS A 54 8.50 5.22 -14.89
CA LYS A 54 7.16 5.67 -14.45
C LYS A 54 7.21 6.39 -13.10
N THR A 55 8.03 5.89 -12.18
CA THR A 55 8.23 6.52 -10.86
C THR A 55 8.84 7.90 -10.99
N ASN A 56 9.90 8.04 -11.79
CA ASN A 56 10.55 9.32 -12.00
C ASN A 56 9.60 10.33 -12.67
N GLU A 57 8.84 9.91 -13.69
CA GLU A 57 7.83 10.75 -14.33
C GLU A 57 6.78 11.22 -13.32
N THR A 58 6.31 10.32 -12.45
CA THR A 58 5.33 10.65 -11.41
C THR A 58 5.90 11.63 -10.38
N LEU A 59 7.13 11.42 -9.92
CA LEU A 59 7.81 12.30 -8.98
C LEU A 59 8.13 13.67 -9.59
N ASP A 60 8.51 13.73 -10.87
CA ASP A 60 8.76 14.98 -11.57
C ASP A 60 7.46 15.77 -11.76
N ASN A 61 6.37 15.10 -12.12
CA ASN A 61 5.04 15.74 -12.15
C ASN A 61 4.66 16.31 -10.77
N LEU A 62 4.91 15.57 -9.70
CA LEU A 62 4.65 16.04 -8.33
C LEU A 62 5.48 17.28 -8.00
N ARG A 63 6.77 17.30 -8.38
CA ARG A 63 7.66 18.46 -8.18
C ARG A 63 7.22 19.69 -8.97
N GLU A 64 6.66 19.51 -10.16
CA GLU A 64 6.19 20.60 -11.02
C GLU A 64 4.84 21.17 -10.56
N THR A 65 4.00 20.35 -9.95
CA THR A 65 2.63 20.70 -9.56
C THR A 65 2.50 21.16 -8.11
N HIS A 66 3.44 20.80 -7.24
CA HIS A 66 3.41 21.10 -5.81
C HIS A 66 4.48 22.13 -5.41
N THR A 67 4.13 23.00 -4.47
CA THR A 67 5.09 23.93 -3.87
C THR A 67 6.11 23.19 -3.00
N GLU A 68 7.26 23.81 -2.71
CA GLU A 68 8.27 23.22 -1.82
C GLU A 68 7.71 22.88 -0.43
N ASP A 69 6.82 23.71 0.12
CA ASP A 69 6.17 23.46 1.41
C ASP A 69 5.24 22.23 1.36
N GLN A 70 4.51 22.05 0.25
CA GLN A 70 3.67 20.86 0.04
C GLN A 70 4.52 19.61 -0.15
N GLN A 71 5.59 19.68 -0.95
CA GLN A 71 6.54 18.57 -1.13
C GLN A 71 7.16 18.14 0.20
N LYS A 72 7.54 19.11 1.05
CA LYS A 72 8.07 18.83 2.38
C LYS A 72 7.01 18.19 3.29
N PHE A 73 5.79 18.70 3.28
CA PHE A 73 4.69 18.11 4.05
C PHE A 73 4.45 16.66 3.66
N LEU A 74 4.42 16.36 2.36
CA LEU A 74 4.23 14.99 1.85
C LEU A 74 5.39 14.08 2.25
N ALA A 75 6.63 14.56 2.17
CA ALA A 75 7.81 13.82 2.61
C ALA A 75 7.78 13.54 4.12
N ASP A 76 7.41 14.52 4.94
CA ASP A 76 7.29 14.35 6.39
C ASP A 76 6.15 13.36 6.73
N ALA A 77 5.01 13.45 6.05
CA ALA A 77 3.90 12.51 6.21
C ALA A 77 4.29 11.07 5.84
N PHE A 78 5.05 10.88 4.75
CA PHE A 78 5.56 9.56 4.38
C PHE A 78 6.52 8.99 5.45
N VAL A 79 7.37 9.83 6.05
CA VAL A 79 8.25 9.37 7.15
C VAL A 79 7.43 8.86 8.33
N ASP A 80 6.42 9.62 8.73
CA ASP A 80 5.63 9.34 9.92
C ASP A 80 4.66 8.17 9.72
N LEU A 81 3.92 8.17 8.61
CA LEU A 81 2.85 7.20 8.35
C LEU A 81 3.35 5.96 7.60
N GLY A 82 4.37 6.12 6.75
CA GLY A 82 4.84 5.08 5.85
C GLY A 82 4.07 4.95 4.55
N GLU A 83 3.07 5.80 4.36
CA GLU A 83 2.21 5.82 3.19
C GLU A 83 2.23 7.22 2.58
N ILE A 84 2.09 7.30 1.26
CA ILE A 84 1.99 8.58 0.55
C ILE A 84 0.55 9.09 0.71
N PRO A 85 0.31 10.30 1.25
CA PRO A 85 -1.04 10.84 1.39
C PRO A 85 -1.74 11.01 0.03
N VAL A 86 -2.96 10.47 -0.10
CA VAL A 86 -3.77 10.50 -1.34
C VAL A 86 -5.06 11.32 -1.17
N GLY A 87 -5.60 11.78 -2.30
CA GLY A 87 -6.86 12.52 -2.39
C GLY A 87 -6.71 13.94 -2.94
N GLU A 88 -7.83 14.56 -3.27
CA GLU A 88 -7.88 15.89 -3.91
C GLU A 88 -7.15 16.97 -3.08
N GLN A 89 -7.21 16.88 -1.75
CA GLN A 89 -6.53 17.81 -0.84
C GLN A 89 -5.01 17.77 -0.94
N PHE A 90 -4.45 16.64 -1.38
CA PHE A 90 -3.01 16.45 -1.57
C PHE A 90 -2.61 16.47 -3.04
N GLY A 91 -3.55 16.50 -3.98
CA GLY A 91 -3.26 16.49 -5.42
C GLY A 91 -2.59 15.20 -5.91
N ILE A 92 -2.76 14.09 -5.17
CA ILE A 92 -2.14 12.81 -5.44
C ILE A 92 -3.23 11.74 -5.53
N THR A 93 -3.22 10.95 -6.61
CA THR A 93 -4.12 9.80 -6.76
C THR A 93 -3.52 8.53 -6.15
N GLU A 94 -4.38 7.56 -5.82
CA GLU A 94 -3.93 6.24 -5.34
C GLU A 94 -3.02 5.55 -6.36
N ALA A 95 -3.34 5.65 -7.66
CA ALA A 95 -2.50 5.14 -8.73
C ALA A 95 -1.08 5.75 -8.73
N GLN A 96 -0.96 7.06 -8.49
CA GLN A 96 0.35 7.72 -8.41
C GLN A 96 1.15 7.24 -7.19
N ALA A 97 0.50 7.10 -6.03
CA ALA A 97 1.13 6.57 -4.83
C ALA A 97 1.63 5.13 -5.05
N MET A 98 0.80 4.27 -5.65
CA MET A 98 1.16 2.88 -5.96
C MET A 98 2.34 2.77 -6.93
N VAL A 99 2.39 3.61 -7.97
CA VAL A 99 3.52 3.64 -8.91
C VAL A 99 4.81 3.97 -8.18
N VAL A 100 4.79 4.99 -7.31
CA VAL A 100 5.97 5.43 -6.56
C VAL A 100 6.44 4.36 -5.57
N GLU A 101 5.52 3.74 -4.82
CA GLU A 101 5.85 2.65 -3.91
C GLU A 101 6.42 1.43 -4.65
N ALA A 102 5.76 1.00 -5.73
CA ALA A 102 6.20 -0.15 -6.52
C ALA A 102 7.60 0.06 -7.08
N GLY A 103 7.87 1.22 -7.68
CA GLY A 103 9.20 1.52 -8.21
C GLY A 103 10.26 1.68 -7.13
N PHE A 104 9.91 2.23 -5.97
CA PHE A 104 10.82 2.31 -4.83
C PHE A 104 11.18 0.92 -4.29
N ILE A 105 10.20 0.05 -4.05
CA ILE A 105 10.40 -1.33 -3.60
C ILE A 105 11.21 -2.13 -4.63
N ALA A 106 10.90 -2.00 -5.91
CA ALA A 106 11.66 -2.65 -6.99
C ALA A 106 13.12 -2.19 -7.01
N THR A 107 13.37 -0.89 -6.81
CA THR A 107 14.72 -0.33 -6.72
C THR A 107 15.49 -0.89 -5.52
N LEU A 108 14.88 -0.91 -4.33
CA LEU A 108 15.53 -1.49 -3.14
C LEU A 108 15.79 -2.98 -3.30
N ASN A 109 14.85 -3.74 -3.87
CA ASN A 109 15.05 -5.16 -4.17
C ASN A 109 16.25 -5.37 -5.08
N ARG A 110 16.33 -4.64 -6.20
CA ARG A 110 17.42 -4.76 -7.17
C ARG A 110 18.76 -4.32 -6.56
N ASP A 111 18.80 -3.11 -6.01
CA ASP A 111 20.05 -2.42 -5.71
C ASP A 111 20.57 -2.68 -4.30
N VAL A 112 19.72 -3.11 -3.36
CA VAL A 112 20.11 -3.33 -1.96
C VAL A 112 19.89 -4.79 -1.55
N PHE A 113 18.65 -5.25 -1.50
CA PHE A 113 18.29 -6.51 -0.86
C PHE A 113 18.86 -7.74 -1.59
N SER A 114 18.88 -7.72 -2.93
CA SER A 114 19.42 -8.82 -3.74
C SER A 114 20.90 -9.13 -3.44
N GLN A 115 21.69 -8.13 -3.05
CA GLN A 115 23.12 -8.30 -2.71
C GLN A 115 23.32 -9.19 -1.46
N TYR A 116 22.27 -9.32 -0.67
CA TYR A 116 22.24 -10.09 0.58
C TYR A 116 21.39 -11.35 0.47
N GLY A 117 20.85 -11.65 -0.72
CA GLY A 117 20.00 -12.82 -0.94
C GLY A 117 18.64 -12.74 -0.23
N ILE A 118 18.17 -11.53 0.07
CA ILE A 118 16.84 -11.29 0.66
C ILE A 118 16.01 -10.38 -0.26
N ASP A 119 14.72 -10.26 0.02
CA ASP A 119 13.80 -9.33 -0.62
C ASP A 119 13.20 -8.35 0.41
N HIS A 120 12.43 -7.38 -0.08
CA HIS A 120 11.78 -6.37 0.75
C HIS A 120 10.87 -6.98 1.82
N ALA A 121 10.10 -8.02 1.49
CA ALA A 121 9.22 -8.70 2.45
C ALA A 121 10.04 -9.32 3.60
N THR A 122 11.11 -10.04 3.26
CA THR A 122 12.03 -10.60 4.25
C THR A 122 12.67 -9.51 5.11
N TRP A 123 13.07 -8.39 4.51
CA TRP A 123 13.65 -7.28 5.24
C TRP A 123 12.63 -6.68 6.22
N MET A 124 11.40 -6.44 5.78
CA MET A 124 10.31 -5.92 6.62
C MET A 124 10.02 -6.82 7.82
N ASP A 125 10.06 -8.15 7.67
CA ASP A 125 9.86 -9.10 8.78
C ASP A 125 10.90 -8.95 9.91
N HIS A 126 12.02 -8.29 9.65
CA HIS A 126 13.13 -8.14 10.60
C HIS A 126 13.35 -6.69 11.04
N VAL A 127 12.59 -5.73 10.52
CA VAL A 127 12.68 -4.32 10.91
C VAL A 127 11.69 -4.06 12.04
N ASP A 128 12.14 -3.41 13.11
CA ASP A 128 11.25 -2.91 14.14
C ASP A 128 10.44 -1.71 13.60
N GLU A 129 9.13 -1.69 13.86
CA GLU A 129 8.25 -0.59 13.47
C GLU A 129 8.75 0.78 13.94
N GLN A 130 9.43 0.83 15.10
CA GLN A 130 10.01 2.06 15.65
C GLN A 130 11.17 2.60 14.82
N ASP A 131 11.85 1.75 14.06
CA ASP A 131 12.99 2.11 13.22
C ASP A 131 12.57 2.49 11.79
N LEU A 132 11.34 2.14 11.36
CA LEU A 132 10.83 2.45 10.03
C LEU A 132 10.92 3.94 9.65
N PRO A 133 10.60 4.92 10.53
CA PRO A 133 10.79 6.33 10.21
C PRO A 133 12.24 6.69 9.86
N THR A 134 13.21 6.03 10.49
CA THR A 134 14.64 6.25 10.22
C THR A 134 15.01 5.75 8.81
N PHE A 135 14.52 4.56 8.42
CA PHE A 135 14.71 4.03 7.07
C PHE A 135 14.02 4.89 6.00
N ARG A 136 12.78 5.30 6.23
CA ARG A 136 12.03 6.17 5.30
C ARG A 136 12.72 7.51 5.10
N LYS A 137 13.26 8.11 6.18
CA LYS A 137 14.03 9.35 6.09
C LYS A 137 15.34 9.18 5.33
N ALA A 138 15.99 8.03 5.46
CA ALA A 138 17.21 7.72 4.70
C ALA A 138 16.88 7.52 3.22
N ALA A 139 15.79 6.82 2.91
CA ALA A 139 15.26 6.64 1.56
C ALA A 139 14.99 7.96 0.83
N LEU A 140 14.30 8.91 1.48
CA LEU A 140 14.04 10.24 0.91
C LEU A 140 15.31 11.03 0.58
N LYS A 141 16.42 10.74 1.28
CA LYS A 141 17.72 11.37 1.02
C LYS A 141 18.56 10.62 -0.01
N GLY A 142 18.10 9.46 -0.48
CA GLY A 142 18.90 8.54 -1.30
C GLY A 142 20.08 7.93 -0.54
N ASP A 143 20.04 7.89 0.80
CA ASP A 143 21.06 7.27 1.62
C ASP A 143 20.69 5.82 1.94
N PHE A 144 21.22 4.89 1.15
CA PHE A 144 20.95 3.45 1.32
C PHE A 144 21.90 2.76 2.30
N SER A 145 22.86 3.48 2.91
CA SER A 145 23.87 2.87 3.78
C SER A 145 23.27 2.13 4.98
N ILE A 146 22.20 2.68 5.57
CA ILE A 146 21.51 2.06 6.70
C ILE A 146 20.76 0.78 6.29
N PHE A 147 20.20 0.74 5.07
CA PHE A 147 19.58 -0.46 4.55
C PHE A 147 20.62 -1.57 4.37
N HIS A 148 21.77 -1.26 3.77
CA HIS A 148 22.89 -2.20 3.64
C HIS A 148 23.36 -2.73 4.99
N GLN A 149 23.51 -1.86 6.00
CA GLN A 149 23.91 -2.26 7.34
C GLN A 149 22.90 -3.24 7.96
N HIS A 150 21.61 -2.92 7.91
CA HIS A 150 20.57 -3.79 8.44
C HIS A 150 20.53 -5.13 7.69
N CYS A 151 20.67 -5.13 6.37
CA CYS A 151 20.66 -6.35 5.58
C CYS A 151 21.82 -7.30 5.92
N VAL A 152 23.00 -6.76 6.28
CA VAL A 152 24.11 -7.58 6.80
C VAL A 152 23.72 -8.30 8.09
N GLU A 153 23.01 -7.61 8.99
CA GLU A 153 22.56 -8.17 10.27
C GLU A 153 21.50 -9.25 10.07
N VAL A 154 20.48 -8.97 9.24
CA VAL A 154 19.44 -9.92 8.85
C VAL A 154 20.06 -11.17 8.21
N SER A 155 20.98 -11.00 7.26
CA SER A 155 21.62 -12.12 6.56
C SER A 155 22.42 -13.01 7.51
N LYS A 156 23.16 -12.42 8.45
CA LYS A 156 23.89 -13.17 9.48
C LYS A 156 22.95 -13.94 10.38
N MET A 157 21.88 -13.30 10.86
CA MET A 157 20.87 -13.95 11.69
C MET A 157 20.24 -15.14 10.96
N ARG A 158 19.89 -14.99 9.69
CA ARG A 158 19.35 -16.08 8.87
C ARG A 158 20.31 -17.26 8.73
N LEU A 159 21.57 -16.98 8.43
CA LEU A 159 22.62 -18.00 8.38
C LEU A 159 22.80 -18.72 9.73
N ASP A 160 22.76 -17.99 10.84
CA ASP A 160 22.87 -18.57 12.20
C ASP A 160 21.65 -19.44 12.56
N LEU A 161 20.46 -19.10 12.04
CA LEU A 161 19.23 -19.87 12.18
C LEU A 161 19.12 -21.04 11.18
N GLY A 162 20.02 -21.12 10.20
CA GLY A 162 20.03 -22.16 9.17
C GLY A 162 18.95 -21.99 8.08
N ILE A 163 18.52 -20.75 7.82
CA ILE A 163 17.52 -20.36 6.80
C ILE A 163 18.08 -19.39 5.77
#